data_AF-A0A925MQU1-F1
#
_entry.id   AF-A0A925MQU1-F1
#
_cell.length_a   1.000
_cell.length_b   1.000
_cell.length_c   1.000
_cell.angle_alpha   90.00
_cell.angle_beta   90.00
_cell.angle_gamma   90.00
#
_symmetry.space_group_name_H-M   'P 1'
#
loop_
_entity.id
_entity.type
_entity.pdbx_description
1 polymer ?
#
loop_
_entity_poly.entity_id
_entity_poly.type
_entity_poly.pdbx_seq_one_letter_code
_entity_poly.pdbx_strand_id
1 'polypeptide(L)'
;MLIAKGEALLVQSAKTFDERIHFIDSTFPANSDITILKNKTISIDDVREFQNDFQKTSSGIGSDFGKLGILIFDDISIQAQNSLLKILEDIDKDNCIILYTNKNIKLLPTILSRV
;
A
#
# COMPACT_ATOMS: atom_id res chain seq x y z
N MET A 1 -2.88 0.46 -15.44
CA MET A 1 -3.09 1.24 -14.22
C MET A 1 -2.05 2.34 -14.22
N LEU A 2 -2.47 3.61 -14.25
CA LEU A 2 -1.55 4.76 -14.19
C LEU A 2 -1.67 5.32 -12.77
N ILE A 3 -0.58 5.29 -12.01
CA ILE A 3 -0.47 5.94 -10.70
C ILE A 3 0.47 7.13 -10.86
N ALA A 4 0.05 8.33 -10.44
CA ALA A 4 0.93 9.49 -10.47
C ALA A 4 1.81 9.51 -9.21
N LYS A 5 2.93 10.21 -9.29
CA LYS A 5 3.82 10.37 -8.14
C LYS A 5 3.15 11.21 -7.05
N GLY A 6 3.36 10.84 -5.79
CA GLY A 6 2.75 11.50 -4.64
C GLY A 6 1.30 11.09 -4.39
N GLU A 7 0.77 10.09 -5.09
CA GLU A 7 -0.60 9.63 -4.94
C GLU A 7 -0.67 8.26 -4.26
N ALA A 8 -1.79 8.04 -3.58
CA ALA A 8 -2.24 6.71 -3.24
C ALA A 8 -3.37 6.30 -4.17
N LEU A 9 -3.42 5.01 -4.51
CA LEU A 9 -4.47 4.44 -5.34
C LEU A 9 -5.16 3.29 -4.62
N LEU A 10 -6.49 3.37 -4.55
CA LEU A 10 -7.32 2.24 -4.16
C LEU A 10 -7.64 1.32 -5.35
N VAL A 11 -7.23 0.07 -5.25
CA VAL A 11 -7.54 -0.99 -6.23
C VAL A 11 -8.45 -2.02 -5.57
N GLN A 12 -9.65 -2.20 -6.13
CA GLN A 12 -10.60 -3.20 -5.65
C GLN A 12 -10.77 -4.32 -6.66
N SER A 13 -10.76 -5.56 -6.20
CA SER A 13 -10.90 -6.74 -7.06
C SER A 13 -11.82 -7.80 -6.48
N ALA A 14 -12.48 -8.55 -7.36
CA ALA A 14 -13.25 -9.73 -6.98
C ALA A 14 -12.38 -10.99 -6.84
N LYS A 15 -11.09 -10.89 -7.19
CA LYS A 15 -10.10 -11.97 -7.04
C LYS A 15 -9.91 -12.34 -5.58
N THR A 16 -9.60 -13.62 -5.33
CA THR A 16 -9.24 -14.10 -3.99
C THR A 16 -7.96 -13.44 -3.51
N PHE A 17 -7.73 -13.45 -2.19
CA PHE A 17 -6.50 -12.94 -1.61
C PHE A 17 -5.24 -13.53 -2.25
N ASP A 18 -5.22 -14.85 -2.46
CA ASP A 18 -4.07 -15.57 -3.02
C ASP A 18 -3.83 -15.19 -4.50
N GLU A 19 -4.89 -15.01 -5.28
CA GLU A 19 -4.78 -14.51 -6.66
C GLU A 19 -4.24 -13.08 -6.72
N ARG A 20 -4.59 -12.23 -5.75
CA ARG A 20 -4.06 -10.87 -5.64
C ARG A 20 -2.58 -10.86 -5.27
N ILE A 21 -2.17 -11.71 -4.32
CA ILE A 21 -0.76 -11.91 -3.99
C ILE A 21 0.02 -12.38 -5.22
N HIS A 22 -0.46 -13.42 -5.90
CA HIS A 22 0.21 -13.96 -7.08
C HIS A 22 0.38 -12.91 -8.19
N PHE A 23 -0.64 -12.07 -8.40
CA PHE A 23 -0.55 -10.96 -9.34
C PHE A 23 0.54 -9.94 -8.95
N ILE A 24 0.61 -9.55 -7.68
CA ILE A 24 1.63 -8.61 -7.20
C ILE A 24 3.02 -9.21 -7.32
N ASP A 25 3.21 -10.47 -6.92
CA ASP A 25 4.52 -11.13 -6.97
C ASP A 25 5.03 -11.38 -8.40
N SER A 26 4.12 -11.58 -9.36
CA SER A 26 4.47 -11.70 -10.78
C SER A 26 4.70 -10.34 -11.47
N THR A 27 4.09 -9.26 -10.96
CA THR A 27 4.18 -7.93 -11.57
C THR A 27 5.32 -7.09 -11.00
N PHE A 28 5.57 -7.22 -9.70
CA PHE A 28 6.53 -6.42 -8.95
C PHE A 28 7.63 -7.33 -8.39
N PRO A 29 8.72 -7.55 -9.14
CA PRO A 29 9.84 -8.33 -8.63
C PRO A 29 10.47 -7.64 -7.42
N ALA A 30 11.08 -8.43 -6.53
CA ALA A 30 11.72 -7.91 -5.33
C ALA A 30 12.77 -6.84 -5.67
N ASN A 31 12.52 -5.62 -5.22
CA ASN A 31 13.39 -4.45 -5.37
C ASN A 31 13.40 -3.70 -4.03
N SER A 32 14.53 -3.12 -3.64
CA SER A 32 14.67 -2.33 -2.41
C SER A 32 13.76 -1.10 -2.37
N ASP A 33 13.29 -0.61 -3.52
CA ASP A 33 12.36 0.52 -3.60
C ASP A 33 10.87 0.11 -3.50
N ILE A 34 10.57 -1.18 -3.41
CA ILE A 34 9.20 -1.70 -3.30
C ILE A 34 8.99 -2.33 -1.92
N THR A 35 8.03 -1.81 -1.16
CA THR A 35 7.62 -2.35 0.13
C THR A 35 6.24 -2.97 -0.01
N ILE A 36 6.12 -4.29 0.23
CA ILE A 36 4.87 -5.03 0.07
C ILE A 36 4.43 -5.60 1.41
N LEU A 37 3.29 -5.13 1.92
CA LEU A 37 2.59 -5.71 3.06
C LEU A 37 1.48 -6.63 2.54
N LYS A 38 1.50 -7.89 2.97
CA LYS A 38 0.52 -8.91 2.57
C LYS A 38 -0.07 -9.55 3.82
N ASN A 39 -1.29 -9.17 4.18
CA ASN A 39 -1.99 -9.79 5.29
C ASN A 39 -3.50 -9.78 5.06
N LYS A 40 -4.20 -10.90 5.33
CA LYS A 40 -5.67 -10.95 5.13
C LYS A 40 -6.38 -9.92 6.01
N THR A 41 -5.90 -9.73 7.23
CA THR A 41 -6.43 -8.76 8.19
C THR A 41 -5.29 -7.88 8.70
N ILE A 42 -5.36 -6.58 8.44
CA ILE A 42 -4.32 -5.62 8.85
C ILE A 42 -4.64 -5.06 10.24
N SER A 43 -3.69 -5.23 11.15
CA SER A 43 -3.63 -4.62 12.47
C SER A 43 -2.80 -3.32 12.47
N ILE A 44 -2.84 -2.57 13.57
CA ILE A 44 -2.03 -1.36 13.71
C ILE A 44 -0.52 -1.66 13.66
N ASP A 45 -0.10 -2.83 14.17
CA ASP A 45 1.31 -3.18 14.22
C ASP A 45 1.85 -3.52 12.82
N ASP A 46 1.04 -4.16 11.97
CA ASP A 46 1.37 -4.36 10.55
C ASP A 46 1.63 -3.01 9.84
N VAL A 47 0.77 -2.00 10.09
CA VAL A 47 0.93 -0.66 9.48
C VAL A 47 2.19 0.04 9.98
N ARG A 48 2.56 -0.13 11.26
CA ARG A 48 3.79 0.43 11.83
C ARG A 48 5.03 -0.21 11.24
N GLU A 49 5.02 -1.53 11.08
CA GLU A 49 6.12 -2.24 10.43
C GLU A 49 6.27 -1.79 8.97
N PHE A 50 5.16 -1.73 8.23
CA PHE A 50 5.15 -1.18 6.87
C PHE A 50 5.69 0.25 6.82
N GLN A 51 5.27 1.12 7.73
CA GLN A 51 5.75 2.50 7.78
C GLN A 51 7.27 2.56 7.98
N ASN A 52 7.79 1.77 8.91
CA ASN A 52 9.23 1.70 9.17
C ASN A 52 9.99 1.23 7.93
N ASP A 53 9.49 0.21 7.24
CA ASP A 53 10.12 -0.32 6.04
C ASP A 53 10.04 0.65 4.86
N PHE A 54 8.88 1.28 4.67
CA PHE A 54 8.65 2.26 3.60
C PHE A 54 9.49 3.53 3.80
N GLN A 55 9.79 3.91 5.05
CA GLN A 55 10.63 5.07 5.35
C GLN A 55 12.13 4.81 5.21
N LYS A 56 12.60 3.55 5.27
CA LYS A 56 14.03 3.22 5.08
C LYS A 56 14.55 3.73 3.73
N THR A 57 15.72 4.36 3.72
CA THR A 57 16.28 5.05 2.54
C THR A 57 16.34 4.15 1.32
N SER A 58 15.80 4.61 0.18
CA SER A 58 15.93 3.93 -1.11
C SER A 58 17.41 3.85 -1.51
N SER A 59 17.78 2.84 -2.30
CA SER A 59 19.18 2.62 -2.70
C SER A 59 19.69 3.61 -3.74
N GLY A 60 18.89 4.63 -4.11
CA GLY A 60 19.33 5.80 -4.87
C GLY A 60 19.70 5.55 -6.34
N ILE A 61 19.39 4.39 -6.92
CA ILE A 61 19.80 4.06 -8.29
C ILE A 61 18.62 3.49 -9.10
N GLY A 62 17.91 4.36 -9.81
CA GLY A 62 17.32 4.01 -11.10
C GLY A 62 15.82 3.67 -11.19
N SER A 63 14.99 3.98 -10.20
CA SER A 63 13.53 3.81 -10.29
C SER A 63 12.82 5.11 -10.71
N ASP A 64 11.86 5.02 -11.65
CA ASP A 64 11.05 6.17 -12.12
C ASP A 64 10.18 6.80 -11.01
N PHE A 65 10.01 6.07 -9.90
CA PHE A 65 9.35 6.47 -8.65
C PHE A 65 10.35 6.34 -7.50
N GLY A 66 10.27 7.22 -6.49
CA GLY A 66 11.15 7.16 -5.32
C GLY A 66 10.98 5.85 -4.55
N LYS A 67 9.74 5.50 -4.21
CA LYS A 67 9.34 4.24 -3.55
C LYS A 67 7.90 3.86 -3.89
N LEU A 68 7.62 2.56 -3.93
CA LEU A 68 6.28 2.01 -4.10
C LEU A 68 5.87 1.16 -2.89
N GLY A 69 4.85 1.60 -2.18
CA GLY A 69 4.20 0.84 -1.11
C GLY A 69 2.99 0.08 -1.65
N ILE A 70 2.86 -1.21 -1.34
CA ILE A 70 1.71 -2.02 -1.75
C ILE A 70 1.14 -2.74 -0.53
N LEU A 71 -0.10 -2.45 -0.16
CA LEU A 71 -0.82 -3.12 0.91
C LEU A 71 -1.88 -4.03 0.30
N ILE A 72 -1.79 -5.34 0.53
CA ILE A 72 -2.78 -6.32 0.08
C ILE A 72 -3.53 -6.87 1.28
N PHE A 73 -4.86 -6.70 1.31
CA PHE A 73 -5.70 -7.12 2.44
C PHE A 73 -7.15 -7.39 2.09
N ASP A 74 -7.83 -8.17 2.92
CA ASP A 74 -9.28 -8.39 2.87
C ASP A 74 -10.04 -7.60 3.95
N ASP A 75 -9.38 -7.31 5.07
CA ASP A 75 -9.92 -6.53 6.18
C ASP A 75 -8.83 -5.67 6.85
N ILE A 76 -9.23 -4.59 7.51
CA ILE A 76 -8.33 -3.67 8.19
C ILE A 76 -9.00 -3.04 9.42
N SER A 77 -8.33 -3.15 10.58
CA SER A 77 -8.82 -2.57 11.83
C SER A 77 -8.93 -1.04 11.77
N ILE A 78 -9.87 -0.46 12.52
CA ILE A 78 -10.06 1.00 12.59
C ILE A 78 -8.77 1.70 13.05
N GLN A 79 -8.03 1.10 13.99
CA GLN A 79 -6.76 1.62 14.48
C GLN A 79 -5.69 1.61 13.38
N ALA A 80 -5.62 0.55 12.58
CA ALA A 80 -4.73 0.49 11.42
C ALA A 80 -5.07 1.55 10.37
N GLN A 81 -6.37 1.75 10.08
CA GLN A 81 -6.81 2.79 9.15
C GLN A 81 -6.37 4.18 9.63
N ASN A 82 -6.59 4.51 10.90
CA ASN A 82 -6.14 5.80 11.44
C ASN A 82 -4.62 5.97 11.42
N SER A 83 -3.86 4.88 11.60
CA SER A 83 -2.40 4.90 11.47
C SER A 83 -1.97 5.10 10.02
N LEU A 84 -2.61 4.41 9.08
CA LEU A 84 -2.35 4.48 7.64
C LEU A 84 -2.67 5.87 7.09
N LEU A 85 -3.73 6.53 7.58
CA LEU A 85 -4.11 7.88 7.17
C LEU A 85 -2.93 8.86 7.29
N LYS A 86 -2.14 8.78 8.37
CA LYS A 86 -0.98 9.65 8.57
C LYS A 86 0.07 9.49 7.47
N ILE A 87 0.23 8.27 6.97
CA ILE A 87 1.15 7.95 5.87
C ILE A 87 0.58 8.50 4.56
N LEU A 88 -0.72 8.36 4.34
CA LEU A 88 -1.42 8.85 3.14
C LEU A 88 -1.46 10.39 3.05
N GLU A 89 -1.45 11.08 4.19
CA GLU A 89 -1.44 12.55 4.24
C GLU A 89 -0.08 13.16 3.94
N ASP A 90 1.00 12.41 4.14
CA ASP A 90 2.38 12.87 4.03
C ASP A 90 3.18 11.97 3.05
N ILE A 91 2.53 11.57 1.95
CA ILE A 91 3.21 10.85 0.87
C ILE A 91 4.17 11.82 0.19
N ASP A 92 5.46 11.45 0.16
CA ASP A 92 6.48 12.17 -0.59
C ASP A 92 6.08 12.28 -2.07
N LYS A 93 6.41 13.39 -2.72
CA LYS A 93 6.05 13.71 -4.11
C LYS A 93 6.58 12.70 -5.12
N ASP A 94 7.59 11.91 -4.76
CA ASP A 94 8.14 10.85 -5.60
C ASP A 94 7.63 9.45 -5.25
N ASN A 95 6.93 9.29 -4.12
CA ASN A 95 6.49 8.00 -3.62
C ASN A 95 5.03 7.73 -4.00
N CYS A 96 4.68 6.45 -4.05
CA CYS A 96 3.32 6.00 -4.37
C CYS A 96 2.87 4.91 -3.41
N ILE A 97 1.57 4.85 -3.12
CA ILE A 97 0.98 3.78 -2.31
C ILE A 97 -0.18 3.13 -3.06
N ILE A 98 -0.24 1.81 -3.07
CA ILE A 98 -1.35 1.04 -3.64
C ILE A 98 -2.04 0.29 -2.51
N LEU A 99 -3.34 0.53 -2.33
CA LEU A 99 -4.20 -0.27 -1.46
C LEU A 99 -4.94 -1.30 -2.33
N TYR A 100 -4.49 -2.55 -2.31
CA TYR A 100 -5.09 -3.62 -3.10
C TYR A 100 -5.98 -4.53 -2.25
N THR A 101 -7.29 -4.38 -2.42
CA THR A 101 -8.28 -5.00 -1.54
C THR A 101 -9.44 -5.66 -2.28
N ASN A 102 -10.30 -6.36 -1.54
CA ASN A 102 -11.54 -6.89 -2.10
C ASN A 102 -12.59 -5.78 -2.28
N LYS A 103 -13.66 -6.09 -3.04
CA LYS A 103 -14.75 -5.14 -3.31
C LYS A 103 -15.64 -4.79 -2.11
N ASN A 104 -15.59 -5.59 -1.05
CA ASN A 104 -16.49 -5.49 0.10
C ASN A 104 -15.85 -4.79 1.31
N ILE A 105 -14.62 -4.32 1.17
CA ILE A 105 -13.89 -3.63 2.24
C ILE A 105 -14.66 -2.41 2.73
N LYS A 106 -14.62 -2.18 4.04
CA LYS A 106 -15.17 -0.96 4.66
C LYS A 106 -14.02 -0.07 5.11
N LEU A 107 -13.73 0.94 4.30
CA LEU A 107 -12.75 1.97 4.63
C LEU A 107 -13.43 3.18 5.28
N LEU A 108 -12.73 3.82 6.21
CA LEU A 108 -13.15 5.08 6.80
C LEU A 108 -13.22 6.16 5.70
N PRO A 109 -14.19 7.08 5.76
CA PRO A 109 -14.30 8.18 4.80
C PRO A 109 -13.01 9.01 4.65
N THR A 110 -12.23 9.12 5.73
CA THR A 110 -10.95 9.82 5.73
C THR A 110 -9.89 9.12 4.87
N ILE A 111 -9.86 7.79 4.83
CA ILE A 111 -9.00 7.04 3.91
C ILE A 111 -9.45 7.27 2.47
N LEU A 112 -10.76 7.16 2.21
CA LEU A 112 -11.33 7.36 0.88
C LEU A 112 -11.08 8.77 0.32
N SER A 113 -10.88 9.76 1.18
CA SER A 113 -10.53 11.13 0.74
C SER A 113 -9.09 11.31 0.25
N ARG A 114 -8.24 10.28 0.42
CA ARG A 114 -6.80 10.32 0.12
C ARG A 114 -6.35 9.30 -0.94
N VAL A 115 -7.27 8.53 -1.52
CA VAL A 115 -6.99 7.40 -2.44
C VAL A 115 -7.86 7.39 -3.68
#